data_AF-A0A2W6PM39-F1
#
_entry.id   AF-A0A2W6PM39-F1
#
_cell.length_a   1.000
_cell.length_b   1.000
_cell.length_c   1.000
_cell.angle_alpha   90.00
_cell.angle_beta   90.00
_cell.angle_gamma   90.00
#
_symmetry.space_group_name_H-M   'P 1'
#
loop_
_entity.id
_entity.type
_entity.pdbx_description
1 polymer ?
#
loop_
_entity_poly.entity_id
_entity_poly.type
_entity_poly.pdbx_seq_one_letter_code
_entity_poly.pdbx_strand_id
1 'polypeptide(L)'
;MCILKYFFILLIVPSFIYAEIYKVYVTREENNLYKTQEGIYIKTKFCYVYAYNQEAILKYDSYSYDNKLIFDYDECQVEKLLR
;
A
#
# COMPACT_ATOMS: atom_id res chain seq x y z
N MET A 1 -16.21 40.29 33.54
CA MET A 1 -15.37 39.99 32.35
C MET A 1 -14.39 38.91 32.78
N CYS A 2 -14.56 37.65 32.36
CA CYS A 2 -13.57 36.54 32.42
C CYS A 2 -14.28 35.17 32.34
N ILE A 3 -14.91 34.82 31.21
CA ILE A 3 -15.23 33.41 30.90
C ILE A 3 -14.87 33.07 29.44
N LEU A 4 -14.44 34.05 28.63
CA LEU A 4 -14.09 33.83 27.22
C LEU A 4 -12.60 33.49 27.07
N LYS A 5 -12.19 32.37 27.62
CA LYS A 5 -10.90 31.76 27.28
C LYS A 5 -11.13 30.26 27.10
N TYR A 6 -12.10 29.94 26.23
CA TYR A 6 -12.27 28.61 25.63
C TYR A 6 -11.00 28.33 24.84
N PHE A 7 -9.99 27.88 25.57
CA PHE A 7 -8.77 27.29 25.05
C PHE A 7 -9.23 25.95 24.49
N PHE A 8 -9.70 25.99 23.23
CA PHE A 8 -10.06 24.81 22.45
C PHE A 8 -8.76 24.06 22.20
N ILE A 9 -8.35 23.24 23.18
CA ILE A 9 -7.23 22.31 23.04
C ILE A 9 -7.67 21.30 22.00
N LEU A 10 -7.25 21.53 20.76
CA LEU A 10 -7.32 20.56 19.69
C LEU A 10 -6.38 19.41 20.07
N LEU A 11 -6.94 18.39 20.74
CA LEU A 11 -6.28 17.14 21.03
C LEU A 11 -6.06 16.40 19.70
N ILE A 12 -4.92 16.67 19.06
CA ILE A 12 -4.44 15.88 17.93
C ILE A 12 -4.04 14.53 18.51
N VAL A 13 -4.97 13.58 18.51
CA VAL A 13 -4.67 12.18 18.85
C VAL A 13 -3.74 11.66 17.76
N PRO A 14 -2.53 11.19 18.08
CA PRO A 14 -1.67 10.59 17.08
C PRO A 14 -2.34 9.32 16.56
N SER A 15 -2.68 9.30 15.27
CA SER A 15 -3.05 8.06 14.59
C SER A 15 -1.78 7.21 14.47
N PHE A 16 -1.79 6.01 15.08
CA PHE A 16 -0.76 5.02 14.83
C PHE A 16 -0.85 4.60 13.35
N ILE A 17 0.15 4.99 12.57
CA ILE A 17 0.31 4.56 11.18
C ILE A 17 1.03 3.22 11.22
N TYR A 18 0.33 2.13 10.91
CA TYR A 18 0.92 0.80 10.78
C TYR A 18 1.01 0.45 9.29
N ALA A 19 2.23 0.37 8.76
CA ALA A 19 2.43 -0.16 7.42
C ALA A 19 2.18 -1.67 7.45
N GLU A 20 1.17 -2.13 6.70
CA GLU A 20 0.78 -3.53 6.68
C GLU A 20 1.63 -4.29 5.65
N ILE A 21 2.18 -5.44 6.05
CA ILE A 21 3.03 -6.29 5.22
C ILE A 21 2.31 -7.62 4.99
N TYR A 22 2.08 -7.96 3.72
CA TYR A 22 1.31 -9.12 3.31
C TYR A 22 2.14 -10.03 2.42
N LYS A 23 2.12 -11.34 2.67
CA LYS A 23 2.55 -12.34 1.68
C LYS A 23 1.40 -12.57 0.71
N VAL A 24 1.65 -12.43 -0.58
CA VAL A 24 0.65 -12.61 -1.65
C VAL A 24 1.23 -13.48 -2.77
N TYR A 25 0.36 -14.16 -3.50
CA TYR A 25 0.72 -14.78 -4.77
C TYR A 25 0.09 -13.97 -5.89
N VAL A 26 0.92 -13.54 -6.85
CA VAL A 26 0.50 -12.61 -7.90
C VAL A 26 0.78 -13.16 -9.29
N THR A 27 -0.14 -12.86 -10.21
CA THR A 27 0.02 -13.04 -11.65
C THR A 27 -0.04 -11.68 -12.33
N ARG A 28 0.87 -11.42 -13.27
CA ARG A 28 0.81 -10.24 -14.11
C ARG A 28 -0.28 -10.41 -15.17
N GLU A 29 -1.23 -9.50 -15.18
CA GLU A 29 -2.31 -9.46 -16.16
C GLU A 29 -1.94 -8.52 -17.33
N GLU A 30 -1.36 -7.36 -17.02
CA GLU A 30 -0.97 -6.36 -18.02
C GLU A 30 0.32 -5.62 -17.60
N ASN A 31 0.71 -4.61 -18.37
CA ASN A 31 1.80 -3.71 -17.99
C ASN A 31 1.47 -2.98 -16.70
N ASN A 32 2.30 -3.17 -15.68
CA ASN A 32 2.12 -2.58 -14.35
C ASN A 32 0.83 -2.97 -13.63
N LEU A 33 0.22 -4.11 -14.00
CA LEU A 33 -0.99 -4.60 -13.36
C LEU A 33 -0.81 -6.06 -12.97
N TYR A 34 -0.91 -6.32 -11.67
CA TYR A 34 -0.80 -7.64 -11.08
C TYR A 34 -2.11 -7.98 -10.38
N LYS A 35 -2.47 -9.25 -10.37
CA LYS A 35 -3.65 -9.77 -9.70
C LYS A 35 -3.22 -10.78 -8.65
N THR A 36 -3.71 -10.59 -7.44
CA THR A 36 -3.55 -11.54 -6.34
C THR A 36 -4.47 -12.75 -6.53
N GLN A 37 -4.16 -13.88 -5.89
CA GLN A 37 -5.06 -15.04 -5.87
C GLN A 37 -6.45 -14.70 -5.31
N GLU A 38 -6.51 -13.76 -4.37
CA GLU A 38 -7.74 -13.27 -3.75
C GLU A 38 -8.54 -12.32 -4.65
N GLY A 39 -8.04 -12.02 -5.86
CA GLY A 39 -8.73 -11.21 -6.85
C GLY A 39 -8.53 -9.70 -6.73
N ILE A 40 -7.67 -9.25 -5.81
CA ILE A 40 -7.27 -7.84 -5.69
C ILE A 40 -6.27 -7.51 -6.80
N TYR A 41 -6.47 -6.40 -7.49
CA TYR A 41 -5.52 -5.89 -8.48
C TYR A 41 -4.57 -4.86 -7.86
N ILE A 42 -3.29 -5.00 -8.16
CA ILE A 42 -2.20 -4.15 -7.70
C ILE A 42 -1.67 -3.39 -8.92
N LYS A 43 -1.89 -2.08 -8.95
CA LYS A 43 -1.32 -1.21 -9.98
C LYS A 43 0.05 -0.72 -9.51
N THR A 44 1.09 -0.98 -10.29
CA THR A 44 2.46 -0.55 -10.01
C THR A 44 2.89 0.60 -10.90
N LYS A 45 4.12 1.09 -10.70
CA LYS A 45 4.77 2.06 -11.57
C LYS A 45 6.09 1.49 -12.09
N PHE A 46 6.24 1.44 -13.41
CA PHE A 46 7.45 0.96 -14.11
C PHE A 46 7.98 -0.40 -13.62
N CYS A 47 7.08 -1.34 -13.35
CA CYS A 47 7.41 -2.69 -12.88
C CYS A 47 7.41 -3.69 -14.04
N TYR A 48 8.55 -4.32 -14.30
CA TYR A 48 8.76 -5.19 -15.45
C TYR A 48 8.82 -6.68 -15.11
N VAL A 49 8.62 -7.04 -13.85
CA VAL A 49 8.64 -8.43 -13.38
C VAL A 49 7.54 -9.24 -14.09
N TYR A 50 7.92 -10.37 -14.69
CA TYR A 50 6.96 -11.29 -15.31
C TYR A 50 6.56 -12.37 -14.30
N ALA A 51 5.70 -11.99 -13.36
CA ALA A 51 5.18 -12.88 -12.33
C ALA A 51 4.00 -13.72 -12.87
N TYR A 52 4.01 -15.02 -12.61
CA TYR A 52 2.87 -15.92 -12.85
C TYR A 52 2.68 -16.82 -11.64
N ASN A 53 1.62 -16.56 -10.86
CA ASN A 53 1.38 -17.20 -9.57
C ASN A 53 2.62 -17.19 -8.63
N GLN A 54 3.38 -16.10 -8.65
CA GLN A 54 4.65 -15.98 -7.94
C GLN A 54 4.41 -15.38 -6.56
N GLU A 55 5.12 -15.89 -5.55
CA GLU A 55 5.14 -15.29 -4.22
C GLU A 55 5.77 -13.89 -4.25
N ALA A 56 5.14 -12.95 -3.56
CA ALA A 56 5.64 -11.60 -3.36
C ALA A 56 5.22 -11.07 -1.98
N ILE A 57 5.90 -10.03 -1.52
CA ILE A 57 5.55 -9.27 -0.33
C ILE A 57 4.92 -7.96 -0.77
N LEU A 58 3.66 -7.74 -0.41
CA LEU A 58 2.97 -6.46 -0.56
C LEU A 58 3.11 -5.66 0.74
N LYS A 59 3.91 -4.60 0.69
CA LYS A 59 3.95 -3.56 1.73
C LYS A 59 2.98 -2.46 1.29
N TYR A 60 1.88 -2.29 2.02
CA TYR A 60 0.85 -1.33 1.64
C TYR A 60 0.25 -0.59 2.84
N ASP A 61 0.13 0.72 2.68
CA ASP A 61 -0.59 1.63 3.57
C ASP A 61 -1.23 2.72 2.70
N SER A 62 -2.53 2.95 2.90
CA SER A 62 -3.31 3.92 2.13
C SER A 62 -2.81 5.37 2.28
N TYR A 63 -2.07 5.67 3.34
CA TYR A 63 -1.53 7.00 3.63
C TYR A 63 -0.02 7.10 3.36
N SER A 64 0.60 6.02 2.86
CA SER A 64 2.02 5.97 2.52
C SER A 64 2.27 6.18 1.03
N TYR A 65 3.37 6.86 0.72
CA TYR A 65 3.89 7.00 -0.66
C TYR A 65 4.94 5.93 -1.01
N ASP A 66 5.33 5.10 -0.04
CA ASP A 66 6.35 4.05 -0.16
C ASP A 66 5.71 2.64 -0.17
N ASN A 67 4.60 2.51 -0.89
CA ASN A 67 3.97 1.21 -1.10
C ASN A 67 4.79 0.41 -2.11
N LYS A 68 5.03 -0.86 -1.80
CA LYS A 68 5.91 -1.73 -2.60
C LYS A 68 5.31 -3.11 -2.79
N LEU A 69 5.53 -3.67 -3.97
CA LEU A 69 5.38 -5.08 -4.28
C LEU A 69 6.79 -5.63 -4.48
N ILE A 70 7.22 -6.51 -3.59
CA ILE A 70 8.61 -6.96 -3.47
C ILE A 70 8.66 -8.43 -3.86
N PHE A 71 9.53 -8.74 -4.82
CA PHE A 71 9.90 -10.09 -5.25
C PHE A 71 11.30 -10.42 -4.72
N ASP A 72 11.81 -11.62 -5.02
CA ASP A 72 13.10 -12.10 -4.49
C ASP A 72 14.29 -11.17 -4.78
N TYR A 73 14.32 -10.56 -5.98
CA TYR A 73 15.43 -9.71 -6.43
C TYR A 73 14.97 -8.34 -6.96
N ASP A 74 13.67 -8.09 -7.02
CA ASP A 74 13.08 -6.89 -7.63
C ASP A 74 12.06 -6.26 -6.68
N GLU A 75 11.98 -4.93 -6.69
CA GLU A 75 10.93 -4.19 -6.00
C GLU A 75 10.21 -3.24 -6.95
N CYS A 76 8.89 -3.17 -6.80
CA CYS A 76 8.03 -2.38 -7.63
C CYS A 76 7.22 -1.40 -6.78
N GLN A 77 7.26 -0.11 -7.14
CA GLN A 77 6.43 0.89 -6.50
C GLN A 77 4.95 0.62 -6.81
N VAL A 78 4.11 0.61 -5.78
CA VAL A 78 2.66 0.42 -5.90
C VAL A 78 1.96 1.77 -5.90
N GLU A 79 1.13 2.02 -6.92
CA GLU A 79 0.34 3.25 -7.03
C GLU A 79 -0.97 3.13 -6.25
N LYS A 80 -1.68 2.00 -6.38
CA LYS A 80 -2.95 1.74 -5.71
C LYS A 80 -3.37 0.27 -5.81
N LEU A 81 -4.24 -0.13 -4.90
CA LEU A 81 -5.01 -1.36 -4.99
C LEU A 81 -6.40 -1.09 -5.59
N LEU A 82 -6.92 -2.04 -6.38
CA LEU A 82 -8.26 -2.02 -6.95
C LEU A 82 -8.99 -3.32 -6.55
N ARG A 83 -10.26 -3.20 -6.16
CA ARG A 83 -11.15 -4.29 -5.76
C ARG A 83 -12.36 -4.35 -6.68
#